data_AF-B7Q0U8-F1
#
_entry.id   AF-B7Q0U8-F1
#
_cell.length_a   1.000
_cell.length_b   1.000
_cell.length_c   1.000
_cell.angle_alpha   90.00
_cell.angle_beta   90.00
_cell.angle_gamma   90.00
#
_symmetry.space_group_name_H-M   'P 1'
#
loop_
_entity.id
_entity.type
_entity.pdbx_description
1 polymer ?
#
loop_
_entity_poly.entity_id
_entity_poly.type
_entity_poly.pdbx_seq_one_letter_code
_entity_poly.pdbx_strand_id
1 'polypeptide(L)'
;MSVSYDVVLSQALCQRLLQQQKTAKEPMLGYLFGRVTSSAIQCVGCALDNEGVLLSFGYDLVGVFCVSCSQPEAQVYQLCQPLLLKYQEAGKLGSAESAVLVYTSAANPTAVFTRTVSLEMEPPCEPRSVSVLRDLGQGTVTLRARASLLLPFEMNSDPKYLRENVEVACKRLKERLRPEVLALKLEGCGSLLRHSSPESTLQDLVDQSGDGGGRRRR
;
A
#
# COMPACT_ATOMS: atom_id res chain seq x y z
N MET A 1 -18.27 -14.30 -14.71
CA MET A 1 -18.13 -14.93 -13.38
C MET A 1 -17.43 -13.93 -12.50
N SER A 2 -18.00 -13.54 -11.36
CA SER A 2 -17.35 -12.55 -10.48
C SER A 2 -16.12 -13.19 -9.84
N VAL A 3 -14.96 -12.56 -10.03
CA VAL A 3 -13.72 -13.02 -9.42
C VAL A 3 -13.77 -12.63 -7.94
N SER A 4 -14.04 -13.61 -7.08
CA SER A 4 -14.00 -13.41 -5.62
C SER A 4 -12.57 -13.63 -5.13
N TYR A 5 -12.01 -12.62 -4.48
CA TYR A 5 -10.64 -12.65 -3.94
C TYR A 5 -10.64 -13.07 -2.47
N ASP A 6 -9.56 -13.75 -2.06
CA ASP A 6 -9.20 -13.83 -0.65
C ASP A 6 -8.69 -12.46 -0.17
N VAL A 7 -9.15 -11.99 1.00
CA VAL A 7 -8.67 -10.73 1.56
C VAL A 7 -7.79 -11.01 2.77
N VAL A 8 -6.59 -10.43 2.75
CA VAL A 8 -5.61 -10.59 3.82
C VAL A 8 -5.34 -9.24 4.45
N LEU A 9 -5.73 -9.05 5.71
CA LEU A 9 -5.49 -7.81 6.44
C LEU A 9 -4.26 -7.94 7.33
N SER A 10 -3.45 -6.89 7.41
CA SER A 10 -2.41 -6.81 8.45
C SER A 10 -3.03 -6.53 9.82
N GLN A 11 -2.50 -7.16 10.87
CA GLN A 11 -2.93 -6.88 12.24
C GLN A 11 -2.72 -5.40 12.61
N ALA A 12 -1.64 -4.79 12.15
CA ALA A 12 -1.36 -3.37 12.37
C ALA A 12 -2.44 -2.46 11.75
N LEU A 13 -2.92 -2.78 10.55
CA LEU A 13 -4.05 -2.07 9.93
C LEU A 13 -5.31 -2.19 10.79
N CYS A 14 -5.67 -3.41 11.19
CA CYS A 14 -6.86 -3.64 12.03
C CYS A 14 -6.79 -2.84 13.34
N GLN A 15 -5.64 -2.91 14.04
CA GLN A 15 -5.43 -2.18 15.29
C GLN A 15 -5.53 -0.66 15.11
N ARG A 16 -4.97 -0.13 14.02
CA ARG A 16 -5.02 1.30 13.72
C ARG A 16 -6.46 1.77 13.49
N LEU A 17 -7.25 1.03 12.72
CA LEU A 17 -8.66 1.38 12.47
C LEU A 17 -9.49 1.33 13.76
N LEU A 18 -9.31 0.29 14.58
CA LEU A 18 -9.99 0.17 15.87
C LEU A 18 -9.56 1.26 16.86
N GLN A 19 -8.29 1.68 16.86
CA GLN A 19 -7.82 2.79 17.68
C GLN A 19 -8.44 4.11 17.21
N GLN A 20 -8.50 4.33 15.91
CA GLN A 20 -9.13 5.51 15.31
C GLN A 20 -10.62 5.61 15.64
N GLN A 21 -11.35 4.48 15.65
CA GLN A 21 -12.75 4.43 16.04
C GLN A 21 -13.00 4.97 17.46
N LYS A 22 -12.07 4.76 18.39
CA LYS A 22 -12.22 5.23 19.78
C LYS A 22 -12.12 6.75 19.90
N THR A 23 -11.44 7.40 18.97
CA THR A 23 -11.13 8.84 19.04
C THR A 23 -11.90 9.68 18.03
N ALA A 24 -12.39 9.06 16.97
CA ALA A 24 -13.08 9.74 15.89
C ALA A 24 -14.45 10.27 16.34
N LYS A 25 -14.73 11.53 16.01
CA LYS A 25 -16.02 12.19 16.26
C LYS A 25 -16.93 12.18 15.04
N GLU A 26 -16.34 12.02 13.86
CA GLU A 26 -17.00 12.03 12.56
C GLU A 26 -16.47 10.87 11.71
N PRO A 27 -17.22 10.39 10.72
CA PRO A 27 -16.77 9.33 9.82
C PRO A 27 -15.46 9.70 9.13
N MET A 28 -14.48 8.81 9.19
CA MET A 28 -13.19 9.01 8.51
C MET A 28 -13.06 8.03 7.35
N LEU A 29 -12.75 8.58 6.19
CA LEU A 29 -12.57 7.84 4.94
C LEU A 29 -11.13 7.94 4.48
N GLY A 30 -10.65 6.91 3.79
CA GLY A 30 -9.35 6.96 3.18
C GLY A 30 -9.02 5.71 2.38
N TYR A 31 -7.74 5.56 2.10
CA TYR A 31 -7.19 4.59 1.18
C TYR A 31 -6.59 3.40 1.89
N LEU A 32 -6.70 2.24 1.26
CA LEU A 32 -5.97 1.03 1.61
C LEU A 32 -4.84 0.80 0.62
N PHE A 33 -3.66 0.56 1.16
CA PHE A 33 -2.46 0.24 0.40
C PHE A 33 -2.07 -1.22 0.63
N GLY A 34 -1.60 -1.87 -0.43
CA GLY A 34 -1.06 -3.20 -0.32
C GLY A 34 -0.72 -3.80 -1.68
N ARG A 35 -1.06 -5.06 -1.89
CA ARG A 35 -0.67 -5.80 -3.09
C ARG A 35 -1.82 -6.65 -3.60
N VAL A 36 -2.02 -6.62 -4.92
CA VAL A 36 -2.92 -7.54 -5.61
C VAL A 36 -2.10 -8.72 -6.13
N THR A 37 -2.61 -9.93 -5.90
CA THR A 37 -2.10 -11.17 -6.48
C THR A 37 -3.21 -11.83 -7.30
N SER A 38 -2.89 -12.91 -8.02
CA SER A 38 -3.88 -13.63 -8.83
C SER A 38 -5.04 -14.22 -8.03
N SER A 39 -4.90 -14.43 -6.71
CA SER A 39 -5.93 -15.05 -5.86
C SER A 39 -6.32 -14.23 -4.63
N ALA A 40 -5.52 -13.24 -4.24
CA ALA A 40 -5.72 -12.51 -3.00
C ALA A 40 -5.40 -11.02 -3.13
N ILE A 41 -6.11 -10.23 -2.34
CA ILE A 41 -5.82 -8.81 -2.11
C ILE A 41 -5.27 -8.68 -0.69
N GLN A 42 -4.02 -8.25 -0.59
CA GLN A 42 -3.36 -7.99 0.68
C GLN A 42 -3.48 -6.52 1.04
N CYS A 43 -4.05 -6.20 2.20
CA CYS A 43 -4.17 -4.85 2.73
C CYS A 43 -3.15 -4.66 3.86
N VAL A 44 -2.12 -3.85 3.59
CA VAL A 44 -0.96 -3.67 4.47
C VAL A 44 -1.12 -2.46 5.36
N GLY A 45 -1.63 -1.36 4.82
CA GLY A 45 -1.74 -0.09 5.53
C GLY A 45 -2.84 0.80 4.99
N CYS A 46 -3.00 1.95 5.63
CA CYS A 46 -4.01 2.93 5.26
C CYS A 46 -3.52 4.38 5.44
N ALA A 47 -4.12 5.29 4.67
CA ALA A 47 -3.98 6.73 4.87
C ALA A 47 -5.30 7.45 4.60
N LEU A 48 -5.56 8.52 5.35
CA LEU A 48 -6.75 9.35 5.15
C LEU A 48 -6.78 9.92 3.74
N ASP A 49 -7.99 10.20 3.25
CA ASP A 49 -8.15 10.90 1.98
C ASP A 49 -7.45 12.27 2.04
N ASN A 50 -6.38 12.40 1.27
CA ASN A 50 -5.64 13.64 1.09
C ASN A 50 -4.95 13.58 -0.27
N GLU A 51 -5.12 14.62 -1.09
CA GLU A 51 -4.63 14.68 -2.47
C GLU A 51 -3.11 14.45 -2.59
N GLY A 52 -2.35 14.72 -1.53
CA GLY A 52 -0.88 14.55 -1.50
C GLY A 52 -0.36 13.16 -1.17
N VAL A 53 -1.20 12.22 -0.69
CA VAL A 53 -0.74 10.97 -0.04
C VAL A 53 -0.68 9.76 -1.00
N LEU A 54 -1.11 9.93 -2.25
CA LEU A 54 -1.32 8.86 -3.24
C LEU A 54 -0.05 8.19 -3.80
N LEU A 55 1.13 8.52 -3.30
CA LEU A 55 2.40 8.02 -3.81
C LEU A 55 3.21 7.33 -2.70
N SER A 56 2.61 6.35 -2.02
CA SER A 56 3.38 5.44 -1.16
C SER A 56 4.27 4.56 -2.06
N PHE A 57 5.58 4.75 -1.97
CA PHE A 57 6.56 3.92 -2.68
C PHE A 57 6.34 2.42 -2.39
N GLY A 58 6.01 1.64 -3.42
CA GLY A 58 6.07 0.17 -3.42
C GLY A 58 4.78 -0.59 -3.13
N TYR A 59 3.65 0.08 -2.88
CA TYR A 59 2.33 -0.57 -2.69
C TYR A 59 1.28 0.02 -3.61
N ASP A 60 0.37 -0.82 -4.08
CA ASP A 60 -0.77 -0.43 -4.89
C ASP A 60 -1.90 0.10 -3.99
N LEU A 61 -2.74 0.96 -4.56
CA LEU A 61 -4.04 1.24 -3.99
C LEU A 61 -4.95 0.03 -4.25
N VAL A 62 -5.37 -0.64 -3.17
CA VAL A 62 -6.16 -1.88 -3.25
C VAL A 62 -7.61 -1.71 -2.80
N GLY A 63 -7.95 -0.52 -2.30
CA GLY A 63 -9.27 -0.28 -1.77
C GLY A 63 -9.39 0.98 -0.92
N VAL A 64 -10.46 1.04 -0.15
CA VAL A 64 -10.79 2.16 0.74
C VAL A 64 -11.16 1.65 2.13
N PHE A 65 -11.02 2.53 3.13
CA PHE A 65 -11.53 2.25 4.47
C PHE A 65 -12.51 3.29 4.96
N CYS A 66 -13.37 2.88 5.89
CA CYS A 66 -14.28 3.76 6.61
C CYS A 66 -14.28 3.46 8.11
N VAL A 67 -13.90 4.45 8.91
CA VAL A 67 -14.19 4.45 10.34
C VAL A 67 -15.57 5.07 10.53
N SER A 68 -16.60 4.22 10.54
CA SER A 68 -18.01 4.68 10.45
C SER A 68 -18.51 5.47 11.67
N CYS A 69 -17.81 5.36 12.80
CA CYS A 69 -18.25 5.92 14.09
C CYS A 69 -19.67 5.42 14.43
N SER A 70 -20.68 6.29 14.40
CA SER A 70 -22.09 5.98 14.69
C SER A 70 -22.92 5.59 13.47
N GLN A 71 -22.34 5.63 12.26
CA GLN A 71 -23.10 5.38 11.03
C GLN A 71 -23.48 3.91 10.88
N PRO A 72 -24.71 3.60 10.44
CA PRO A 72 -25.14 2.24 10.20
C PRO A 72 -24.40 1.65 8.99
N GLU A 73 -24.23 0.33 9.00
CA GLU A 73 -23.49 -0.39 7.95
C GLU A 73 -24.02 -0.11 6.53
N ALA A 74 -25.34 0.02 6.37
CA ALA A 74 -25.97 0.36 5.09
C ALA A 74 -25.50 1.71 4.51
N GLN A 75 -25.12 2.67 5.37
CA GLN A 75 -24.63 3.98 4.94
C GLN A 75 -23.11 4.00 4.72
N VAL A 76 -22.36 3.03 5.26
CA VAL A 76 -20.91 2.95 5.08
C VAL A 76 -20.53 2.87 3.60
N TYR A 77 -21.25 2.05 2.84
CA TYR A 77 -21.01 1.91 1.41
C TYR A 77 -21.26 3.23 0.66
N GLN A 78 -22.38 3.90 0.94
CA GLN A 78 -22.73 5.18 0.33
C GLN A 78 -21.69 6.27 0.61
N LEU A 79 -21.12 6.28 1.82
CA LEU A 79 -20.03 7.20 2.18
C LEU A 79 -18.73 6.92 1.41
N CYS A 80 -18.45 5.65 1.12
CA CYS A 80 -17.24 5.24 0.41
C CYS A 80 -17.36 5.33 -1.11
N GLN A 81 -18.58 5.30 -1.65
CA GLN A 81 -18.86 5.22 -3.09
C GLN A 81 -18.22 6.35 -3.91
N PRO A 82 -18.27 7.63 -3.51
CA PRO A 82 -17.61 8.70 -4.26
C PRO A 82 -16.08 8.51 -4.33
N LEU A 83 -15.49 8.02 -3.24
CA LEU A 83 -14.05 7.74 -3.17
C LEU A 83 -13.69 6.56 -4.08
N LEU A 84 -14.48 5.49 -4.06
CA LEU A 84 -14.27 4.34 -4.94
C LEU A 84 -14.34 4.71 -6.42
N LEU A 85 -15.38 5.47 -6.82
CA LEU A 85 -15.58 5.94 -8.20
C LEU A 85 -14.38 6.75 -8.70
N LYS A 86 -13.95 7.75 -7.92
CA LYS A 86 -12.84 8.65 -8.27
C LYS A 86 -11.55 7.90 -8.65
N TYR A 87 -11.24 6.79 -7.97
CA TYR A 87 -9.98 6.07 -8.19
C TYR A 87 -10.08 4.96 -9.22
N GLN A 88 -11.27 4.42 -9.42
CA GLN A 88 -11.50 3.48 -10.49
C GLN A 88 -11.48 4.19 -11.86
N GLU A 89 -12.09 5.38 -11.96
CA GLU A 89 -11.99 6.24 -13.14
C GLU A 89 -10.56 6.68 -13.43
N ALA A 90 -9.75 6.92 -12.39
CA ALA A 90 -8.36 7.29 -12.54
C ALA A 90 -7.43 6.12 -12.91
N GLY A 91 -7.94 4.88 -13.00
CA GLY A 91 -7.14 3.67 -13.25
C GLY A 91 -6.07 3.43 -12.18
N LYS A 92 -6.32 3.90 -10.95
CA LYS A 92 -5.35 3.91 -9.85
C LYS A 92 -5.51 2.75 -8.89
N LEU A 93 -6.65 2.07 -8.90
CA LEU A 93 -6.75 0.75 -8.30
C LEU A 93 -5.77 -0.16 -9.03
N GLY A 94 -5.06 -1.02 -8.30
CA GLY A 94 -4.19 -2.03 -8.90
C GLY A 94 -4.92 -2.90 -9.92
N SER A 95 -4.25 -3.87 -10.53
CA SER A 95 -4.82 -4.73 -11.58
C SER A 95 -6.06 -5.57 -11.17
N ALA A 96 -6.62 -5.36 -9.97
CA ALA A 96 -7.81 -6.04 -9.50
C ALA A 96 -9.08 -5.44 -10.16
N GLU A 97 -9.96 -6.33 -10.63
CA GLU A 97 -11.32 -5.98 -11.08
C GLU A 97 -12.25 -5.55 -9.93
N SER A 98 -11.78 -5.62 -8.68
CA SER A 98 -12.55 -5.31 -7.48
C SER A 98 -11.68 -4.61 -6.42
N ALA A 99 -12.27 -3.61 -5.77
CA ALA A 99 -11.70 -2.88 -4.65
C ALA A 99 -12.08 -3.55 -3.32
N VAL A 100 -11.20 -3.49 -2.33
CA VAL A 100 -11.54 -3.88 -0.95
C VAL A 100 -12.12 -2.69 -0.19
N LEU A 101 -13.24 -2.90 0.49
CA LEU A 101 -13.80 -1.97 1.47
C LEU A 101 -13.56 -2.55 2.88
N VAL A 102 -12.79 -1.85 3.70
CA VAL A 102 -12.58 -2.20 5.11
C VAL A 102 -13.27 -1.17 6.01
N TYR A 103 -14.08 -1.60 6.98
CA TYR A 103 -14.76 -0.64 7.86
C TYR A 103 -14.89 -1.11 9.29
N THR A 104 -15.05 -0.16 10.20
CA THR A 104 -15.47 -0.40 11.58
C THR A 104 -16.97 -0.17 11.70
N SER A 105 -17.60 -0.71 12.75
CA SER A 105 -19.02 -0.47 13.05
C SER A 105 -19.20 -0.11 14.53
N ALA A 106 -20.10 0.84 14.84
CA ALA A 106 -20.53 1.11 16.22
C ALA A 106 -21.19 -0.12 16.87
N ALA A 107 -21.88 -0.96 16.10
CA ALA A 107 -22.56 -2.14 16.62
C ALA A 107 -21.58 -3.19 17.14
N ASN A 108 -20.36 -3.23 16.59
CA ASN A 108 -19.29 -4.06 17.09
C ASN A 108 -17.94 -3.29 17.07
N PRO A 109 -17.62 -2.56 18.15
CA PRO A 109 -16.45 -1.68 18.21
C PRO A 109 -15.12 -2.45 18.35
N THR A 110 -15.16 -3.77 18.32
CA THR A 110 -13.97 -4.64 18.43
C THR A 110 -13.64 -5.35 17.12
N ALA A 111 -14.50 -5.21 16.11
CA ALA A 111 -14.38 -5.90 14.84
C ALA A 111 -14.08 -4.93 13.69
N VAL A 112 -13.31 -5.44 12.74
CA VAL A 112 -13.08 -4.82 11.44
C VAL A 112 -13.76 -5.69 10.41
N PHE A 113 -14.62 -5.07 9.61
CA PHE A 113 -15.42 -5.71 8.59
C PHE A 113 -14.82 -5.49 7.21
N THR A 114 -15.13 -6.39 6.28
CA THR A 114 -14.52 -6.38 4.96
C THR A 114 -15.52 -6.79 3.89
N ARG A 115 -15.57 -6.04 2.80
CA ARG A 115 -16.36 -6.30 1.60
C ARG A 115 -15.50 -6.12 0.36
N THR A 116 -15.91 -6.71 -0.74
CA THR A 116 -15.36 -6.43 -2.06
C THR A 116 -16.38 -5.66 -2.88
N VAL A 117 -15.92 -4.64 -3.60
CA VAL A 117 -16.76 -3.76 -4.42
C VAL A 117 -16.26 -3.78 -5.86
N SER A 118 -17.18 -3.95 -6.81
CA SER A 118 -16.95 -3.76 -8.24
C SER A 118 -18.04 -2.85 -8.81
N LEU A 119 -17.72 -1.99 -9.79
CA LEU A 119 -18.70 -1.10 -10.43
C LEU A 119 -19.82 -1.87 -11.14
N GLU A 120 -19.53 -3.10 -11.58
CA GLU A 120 -20.52 -3.95 -12.23
C GLU A 120 -21.40 -4.71 -11.22
N MET A 121 -21.03 -4.72 -9.93
CA MET A 121 -21.73 -5.44 -8.87
C MET A 121 -22.14 -4.49 -7.75
N GLU A 122 -23.37 -3.96 -7.88
CA GLU A 122 -24.15 -3.56 -6.71
C GLU A 122 -25.12 -4.69 -6.36
N PRO A 123 -25.15 -5.17 -5.10
CA PRO A 123 -24.49 -4.65 -3.89
C PRO A 123 -23.05 -5.17 -3.64
N PRO A 124 -22.30 -4.59 -2.67
CA PRO A 124 -21.01 -5.10 -2.20
C PRO A 124 -21.08 -6.59 -1.86
N CYS A 125 -20.07 -7.34 -2.26
CA CYS A 125 -20.02 -8.79 -2.08
C CYS A 125 -19.16 -9.19 -0.87
N GLU A 126 -19.42 -10.38 -0.34
CA GLU A 126 -18.51 -11.01 0.62
C GLU A 126 -17.23 -11.45 -0.11
N PRO A 127 -16.04 -11.20 0.45
CA PRO A 127 -14.82 -11.82 -0.04
C PRO A 127 -14.90 -13.34 0.13
N ARG A 128 -14.12 -14.08 -0.67
CA ARG A 128 -14.08 -15.55 -0.60
C ARG A 128 -13.66 -16.04 0.79
N SER A 129 -12.67 -15.36 1.37
CA SER A 129 -12.23 -15.56 2.74
C SER A 129 -11.58 -14.27 3.26
N VAL A 130 -11.54 -14.12 4.59
CA VAL A 130 -10.82 -13.03 5.26
C VAL A 130 -9.85 -13.64 6.26
N SER A 131 -8.59 -13.25 6.18
CA SER A 131 -7.56 -13.64 7.15
C SER A 131 -6.82 -12.42 7.68
N VAL A 132 -6.35 -12.51 8.93
CA VAL A 132 -5.55 -11.46 9.57
C VAL A 132 -4.15 -11.99 9.83
N LEU A 133 -3.16 -11.39 9.19
CA LEU A 133 -1.75 -11.72 9.42
C LEU A 133 -1.21 -10.91 10.60
N ARG A 134 -0.79 -11.63 11.65
CA ARG A 134 -0.24 -11.03 12.88
C ARG A 134 1.08 -10.32 12.63
N ASP A 135 1.99 -11.02 11.97
CA ASP A 135 3.22 -10.46 11.45
C ASP A 135 3.20 -10.60 9.94
N LEU A 136 3.11 -9.46 9.24
CA LEU A 136 3.44 -9.42 7.81
C LEU A 136 4.84 -10.01 7.54
N GLY A 137 5.71 -10.05 8.54
CA GLY A 137 7.07 -10.61 8.51
C GLY A 137 7.16 -12.13 8.37
N GLN A 138 6.08 -12.91 8.55
CA GLN A 138 6.13 -14.35 8.23
C GLN A 138 6.15 -14.54 6.72
N GLY A 139 7.35 -14.81 6.18
CA GLY A 139 7.59 -14.99 4.76
C GLY A 139 7.90 -13.71 3.98
N THR A 140 8.02 -12.56 4.65
CA THR A 140 8.49 -11.32 4.02
C THR A 140 9.82 -10.85 4.62
N VAL A 141 10.76 -10.51 3.74
CA VAL A 141 12.03 -9.88 4.13
C VAL A 141 11.83 -8.37 4.04
N THR A 142 11.96 -7.67 5.16
CA THR A 142 11.95 -6.20 5.17
C THR A 142 13.34 -5.70 4.81
N LEU A 143 13.47 -5.07 3.64
CA LEU A 143 14.71 -4.45 3.19
C LEU A 143 14.75 -2.98 3.62
N ARG A 144 15.77 -2.60 4.39
CA ARG A 144 16.03 -1.18 4.70
C ARG A 144 16.96 -0.59 3.64
N ALA A 145 16.39 0.12 2.67
CA ALA A 145 17.18 0.91 1.73
C ALA A 145 17.64 2.23 2.38
N ARG A 146 18.91 2.58 2.21
CA ARG A 146 19.46 3.90 2.52
C ARG A 146 20.07 4.47 1.25
N ALA A 147 19.72 5.71 0.92
CA ALA A 147 20.29 6.42 -0.21
C ALA A 147 20.51 7.89 0.18
N SER A 148 21.59 8.48 -0.34
CA SER A 148 21.85 9.91 -0.25
C SER A 148 21.85 10.46 -1.67
N LEU A 149 20.97 11.43 -1.94
CA LEU A 149 20.80 12.04 -3.24
C LEU A 149 21.12 13.52 -3.10
N LEU A 150 22.04 14.00 -3.93
CA LEU A 150 22.29 15.43 -4.07
C LEU A 150 21.30 15.98 -5.10
N LEU A 151 20.45 16.91 -4.65
CA LEU A 151 19.45 17.57 -5.49
C LEU A 151 19.81 19.06 -5.62
N PRO A 152 20.52 19.47 -6.68
CA PRO A 152 20.78 20.86 -6.93
C PRO A 152 19.49 21.54 -7.42
N PHE A 153 19.09 22.62 -6.75
CA PHE A 153 18.04 23.53 -7.20
C PHE A 153 18.35 24.96 -6.76
N GLU A 154 17.79 25.93 -7.47
CA GLU A 154 18.00 27.35 -7.17
C GLU A 154 17.12 27.78 -6.00
N MET A 155 17.76 28.32 -4.96
CA MET A 155 17.08 29.00 -3.87
C MET A 155 16.66 30.40 -4.33
N ASN A 156 15.36 30.69 -4.28
CA ASN A 156 14.81 31.99 -4.60
C ASN A 156 14.25 32.65 -3.33
N SER A 157 14.45 33.96 -3.17
CA SER A 157 13.92 34.73 -2.04
C SER A 157 12.40 34.93 -2.12
N ASP A 158 11.82 34.85 -3.33
CA ASP A 158 10.38 34.88 -3.53
C ASP A 158 9.78 33.48 -3.27
N PRO A 159 8.84 33.35 -2.32
CA PRO A 159 8.20 32.08 -1.97
C PRO A 159 7.53 31.36 -3.13
N LYS A 160 7.01 32.10 -4.13
CA LYS A 160 6.33 31.51 -5.29
C LYS A 160 7.33 30.75 -6.15
N TYR A 161 8.44 31.38 -6.52
CA TYR A 161 9.47 30.77 -7.34
C TYR A 161 10.25 29.70 -6.58
N LEU A 162 10.42 29.84 -5.26
CA LEU A 162 11.00 28.79 -4.43
C LEU A 162 10.16 27.51 -4.49
N ARG A 163 8.83 27.64 -4.38
CA ARG A 163 7.91 26.50 -4.50
C ARG A 163 8.03 25.83 -5.87
N GLU A 164 7.99 26.61 -6.95
CA GLU A 164 8.15 26.10 -8.32
C GLU A 164 9.49 25.36 -8.48
N ASN A 165 10.58 25.92 -7.96
CA ASN A 165 11.91 25.30 -8.03
C ASN A 165 11.97 23.97 -7.26
N VAL A 166 11.37 23.91 -6.06
CA VAL A 166 11.29 22.66 -5.27
C VAL A 166 10.44 21.61 -6.00
N GLU A 167 9.30 22.00 -6.58
CA GLU A 167 8.44 21.08 -7.34
C GLU A 167 9.17 20.50 -8.56
N VAL A 168 9.90 21.33 -9.31
CA VAL A 168 10.76 20.89 -10.43
C VAL A 168 11.84 19.94 -9.94
N ALA A 169 12.49 20.24 -8.82
CA ALA A 169 13.54 19.40 -8.25
C ALA A 169 12.98 18.03 -7.81
N CYS A 170 11.83 18.01 -7.13
CA CYS A 170 11.10 16.79 -6.79
C CYS A 170 10.70 15.98 -8.03
N LYS A 171 10.27 16.64 -9.11
CA LYS A 171 9.96 15.97 -10.39
C LYS A 171 11.20 15.30 -10.99
N ARG A 172 12.35 16.00 -11.01
CA ARG A 172 13.64 15.44 -11.46
C ARG A 172 14.08 14.25 -10.60
N LEU A 173 13.87 14.32 -9.29
CA LEU A 173 14.16 13.22 -8.36
C LEU A 173 13.29 11.99 -8.69
N LYS A 174 11.99 12.18 -8.93
CA LYS A 174 11.08 11.10 -9.37
C LYS A 174 11.53 10.48 -10.70
N GLU A 175 11.99 11.29 -11.65
CA GLU A 175 12.52 10.80 -12.93
C GLU A 175 13.82 10.00 -12.77
N ARG A 176 14.67 10.35 -11.79
CA ARG A 176 15.92 9.63 -11.50
C ARG A 176 15.72 8.37 -10.66
N LEU A 177 14.71 8.34 -9.80
CA LEU A 177 14.37 7.20 -8.95
C LEU A 177 13.38 6.24 -9.62
N ARG A 178 13.31 6.26 -10.94
CA ARG A 178 12.52 5.30 -11.71
C ARG A 178 13.03 3.87 -11.47
N PRO A 179 12.14 2.88 -11.29
CA PRO A 179 12.54 1.50 -11.01
C PRO A 179 13.58 0.94 -11.99
N GLU A 180 13.49 1.31 -13.27
CA GLU A 180 14.37 0.83 -14.33
C GLU A 180 15.81 1.35 -14.21
N VAL A 181 16.00 2.49 -13.55
CA VAL A 181 17.29 3.16 -13.38
C VAL A 181 17.88 2.90 -11.98
N LEU A 182 17.02 2.54 -11.03
CA LEU A 182 17.40 2.33 -9.64
C LEU A 182 18.03 0.94 -9.45
N ALA A 183 19.18 0.91 -8.77
CA ALA A 183 19.80 -0.31 -8.29
C ALA A 183 20.07 -0.20 -6.79
N LEU A 184 19.69 -1.21 -6.03
CA LEU A 184 19.96 -1.31 -4.60
C LEU A 184 21.04 -2.36 -4.37
N LYS A 185 22.18 -1.94 -3.83
CA LYS A 185 23.21 -2.87 -3.39
C LYS A 185 22.83 -3.42 -2.02
N LEU A 186 22.80 -4.74 -1.89
CA LEU A 186 22.68 -5.40 -0.60
C LEU A 186 24.05 -5.40 0.09
N GLU A 187 24.15 -4.67 1.19
CA GLU A 187 25.37 -4.66 2.00
C GLU A 187 25.59 -6.04 2.64
N GLY A 188 26.83 -6.54 2.57
CA GLY A 188 27.22 -7.82 3.18
C GLY A 188 27.22 -9.02 2.24
N CYS A 189 26.43 -9.04 1.16
CA CYS A 189 26.41 -10.14 0.18
C CYS A 189 26.86 -9.74 -1.23
N GLY A 190 27.01 -8.44 -1.53
CA GLY A 190 27.52 -7.96 -2.82
C GLY A 190 26.50 -8.04 -3.96
N SER A 191 25.32 -8.59 -3.72
CA SER A 191 24.20 -8.65 -4.67
C SER A 191 23.62 -7.26 -4.95
N LEU A 192 23.07 -7.10 -6.15
CA LEU A 192 22.55 -5.83 -6.62
C LEU A 192 21.13 -6.03 -7.16
N LEU A 193 20.14 -5.56 -6.41
CA LEU A 193 18.74 -5.62 -6.79
C LEU A 193 18.44 -4.55 -7.83
N ARG A 194 17.90 -4.98 -8.97
CA ARG A 194 17.41 -4.12 -10.06
C ARG A 194 15.98 -4.52 -10.39
N HIS A 195 15.23 -3.62 -11.03
CA HIS A 195 13.88 -3.94 -11.48
C HIS A 195 13.82 -5.17 -12.41
N SER A 196 14.87 -5.41 -13.20
CA SER A 196 15.04 -6.57 -14.08
C SER A 196 16.35 -7.31 -13.77
N SER A 197 16.54 -7.74 -12.53
CA SER A 197 17.68 -8.58 -12.16
C SER A 197 17.50 -10.04 -12.61
N PRO A 198 18.55 -10.73 -13.08
CA PRO A 198 18.49 -12.16 -13.36
C PRO A 198 18.22 -13.00 -12.09
N GLU A 199 18.48 -12.46 -10.89
CA GLU A 199 18.03 -13.02 -9.60
C GLU A 199 16.52 -12.82 -9.36
N SER A 200 15.69 -12.94 -10.40
CA SER A 200 14.28 -12.52 -10.47
C SER A 200 13.33 -13.20 -9.48
N THR A 201 13.80 -14.20 -8.73
CA THR A 201 13.02 -14.83 -7.68
C THR A 201 13.65 -14.58 -6.30
N LEU A 202 12.81 -14.21 -5.33
CA LEU A 202 13.22 -14.07 -3.91
C LEU A 202 13.92 -15.33 -3.37
N GLN A 203 13.65 -16.50 -3.95
CA GLN A 203 14.33 -17.77 -3.65
C GLN A 203 15.85 -17.69 -3.89
N ASP A 204 16.29 -17.08 -4.99
CA ASP A 204 17.72 -16.98 -5.33
C ASP A 204 18.52 -16.10 -4.35
N LEU A 205 17.85 -15.12 -3.72
CA LEU A 205 18.46 -14.21 -2.73
C LEU A 205 18.52 -14.82 -1.34
N VAL A 206 17.56 -15.68 -0.98
CA VAL A 206 17.51 -16.37 0.31
C VAL A 206 18.49 -17.55 0.32
N ASP A 207 18.61 -18.29 -0.79
CA ASP A 207 19.50 -19.45 -0.89
C ASP A 207 20.99 -19.08 -0.81
N GLN A 208 21.38 -17.83 -1.12
CA GLN A 208 22.76 -17.35 -0.95
C GLN A 208 23.13 -16.94 0.48
N SER A 209 22.14 -16.81 1.37
CA SER A 209 22.40 -16.51 2.80
C SER A 209 22.70 -17.76 3.64
N GLY A 210 22.55 -18.95 3.06
CA GLY A 210 23.12 -20.20 3.59
C GLY A 210 24.51 -20.43 2.98
N ASP A 211 25.54 -20.59 3.83
CA ASP A 211 26.92 -20.94 3.45
C ASP A 211 27.78 -19.90 2.70
N GLY A 212 27.95 -18.73 3.32
CA GLY A 212 29.11 -17.85 3.08
C GLY A 212 30.28 -18.06 4.06
N GLY A 213 30.22 -19.09 4.89
CA GLY A 213 31.22 -19.42 5.91
C GLY A 213 32.49 -20.00 5.32
N GLY A 214 33.47 -19.15 5.02
CA GLY A 214 34.91 -19.45 5.06
C GLY A 214 35.41 -20.77 4.48
N ARG A 215 35.88 -20.73 3.22
CA ARG A 215 36.98 -21.60 2.78
C ARG A 215 37.80 -20.92 1.68
N ARG A 216 38.73 -20.06 2.10
CA ARG A 216 39.98 -19.86 1.35
C ARG A 216 40.70 -21.20 1.29
N ARG A 217 40.66 -21.86 0.13
CA ARG A 217 41.67 -22.86 -0.27
C ARG A 217 42.48 -22.26 -1.39
N ARG A 218 43.55 -21.56 -1.00
CA ARG A 218 44.94 -21.72 -1.44
C ARG A 218 45.75 -20.58 -0.86
#